data_AF-A0A968J7J4-F1
#
_entry.id   AF-A0A968J7J4-F1
#
_cell.length_a   1.000
_cell.length_b   1.000
_cell.length_c   1.000
_cell.angle_alpha   90.00
_cell.angle_beta   90.00
_cell.angle_gamma   90.00
#
_symmetry.space_group_name_H-M   'P 1'
#
loop_
_entity.id
_entity.type
_entity.pdbx_description
1 polymer ?
#
loop_
_entity_poly.entity_id
_entity_poly.type
_entity_poly.pdbx_seq_one_letter_code
_entity_poly.pdbx_strand_id
1 'polypeptide(L)'
;MIALGKELQNRGHQVTVINLVDSQEKIIRSSLHFFPVGEKDFPIGSTQQHLNRLGGLTGIAAFEYMITLFLAWDRVYLNELADRLRHLGVDFLLIDQTQLAPCSVADFLDLPYVNISNALILNYEIGVPPVQTSWRYHPACWSKLRNLWGISA
;
A
#
# COMPACT_ATOMS: atom_id res chain seq x y z
N MET A 1 -2.07 -9.23 -5.23
CA MET A 1 -1.38 -9.86 -4.08
C MET A 1 -1.77 -11.32 -3.84
N ILE A 2 -3.03 -11.70 -3.53
CA ILE A 2 -3.40 -13.11 -3.24
C ILE A 2 -2.96 -14.10 -4.33
N ALA A 3 -3.18 -13.79 -5.60
CA ALA A 3 -2.77 -14.66 -6.71
C ALA A 3 -1.25 -14.90 -6.73
N LEU A 4 -0.44 -13.86 -6.50
CA LEU A 4 1.02 -13.98 -6.41
C LEU A 4 1.43 -14.80 -5.19
N GLY A 5 0.80 -14.57 -4.04
CA GLY A 5 1.06 -15.35 -2.82
C GLY A 5 0.77 -16.85 -3.01
N LYS A 6 -0.32 -17.20 -3.68
CA LYS A 6 -0.66 -18.58 -4.02
C LYS A 6 0.37 -19.21 -4.96
N GLU A 7 0.80 -18.47 -5.98
CA GLU A 7 1.82 -18.97 -6.89
C GLU A 7 3.16 -19.21 -6.19
N LEU A 8 3.56 -18.33 -5.26
CA LEU A 8 4.74 -18.54 -4.43
C LEU A 8 4.60 -19.78 -3.51
N GLN A 9 3.43 -19.99 -2.91
CA GLN A 9 3.15 -21.22 -2.15
C GLN A 9 3.25 -22.49 -3.01
N ASN A 10 2.69 -22.46 -4.23
CA ASN A 10 2.77 -23.58 -5.16
C ASN A 10 4.22 -23.92 -5.55
N ARG A 11 5.11 -22.91 -5.52
CA ARG A 11 6.55 -23.06 -5.74
C ARG A 11 7.33 -23.48 -4.49
N GLY A 12 6.64 -23.72 -3.37
CA GLY A 12 7.23 -24.20 -2.12
C GLY A 12 7.66 -23.11 -1.14
N HIS A 13 7.33 -21.84 -1.40
CA HIS A 13 7.63 -20.75 -0.45
C HIS A 13 6.60 -20.67 0.67
N GLN A 14 7.05 -20.33 1.87
CA GLN A 14 6.13 -19.95 2.96
C GLN A 14 5.68 -18.50 2.75
N VAL A 15 4.37 -18.28 2.72
CA VAL A 15 3.79 -16.96 2.44
C VAL A 15 2.85 -16.56 3.56
N THR A 16 3.18 -15.43 4.19
CA THR A 16 2.38 -14.77 5.22
C THR A 16 1.96 -13.40 4.74
N VAL A 17 0.66 -13.10 4.81
CA VAL A 17 0.11 -11.78 4.52
C VAL A 17 0.00 -10.99 5.83
N ILE A 18 0.69 -9.86 5.89
CA ILE A 18 0.62 -8.92 7.01
C ILE A 18 -0.29 -7.76 6.60
N ASN A 19 -1.43 -7.60 7.28
CA ASN A 19 -2.40 -6.55 6.96
C ASN A 19 -3.37 -6.31 8.13
N LEU A 20 -4.25 -5.32 8.01
CA LEU A 20 -5.30 -5.02 8.99
C LEU A 20 -6.23 -6.22 9.22
N VAL A 21 -6.72 -6.36 10.45
CA VAL A 21 -7.52 -7.51 10.93
C VAL A 21 -8.76 -7.78 10.07
N ASP A 22 -9.38 -6.75 9.50
CA ASP A 22 -10.55 -6.91 8.61
C ASP A 22 -10.28 -7.75 7.35
N SER A 23 -9.02 -7.84 6.92
CA SER A 23 -8.65 -8.64 5.77
C SER A 23 -8.49 -10.13 6.08
N GLN A 24 -8.40 -10.50 7.37
CA GLN A 24 -8.07 -11.85 7.85
C GLN A 24 -8.94 -12.93 7.22
N GLU A 25 -10.26 -12.77 7.25
CA GLU A 25 -11.19 -13.78 6.75
C GLU A 25 -10.94 -14.06 5.26
N LYS A 26 -10.74 -13.01 4.46
CA LYS A 26 -10.45 -13.13 3.02
C LYS A 26 -9.13 -13.85 2.75
N ILE A 27 -8.10 -13.57 3.55
CA ILE A 27 -6.78 -14.20 3.41
C ILE A 27 -6.85 -15.68 3.80
N ILE A 28 -7.49 -16.03 4.92
CA ILE A 28 -7.62 -17.42 5.38
C ILE A 28 -8.43 -18.25 4.38
N ARG A 29 -9.53 -17.70 3.83
CA ARG A 29 -10.31 -18.35 2.75
C ARG A 29 -9.48 -18.60 1.48
N SER A 30 -8.36 -17.89 1.33
CA SER A 30 -7.41 -18.09 0.22
C SER A 30 -6.27 -19.06 0.55
N SER A 31 -6.29 -19.72 1.72
CA SER A 31 -5.27 -20.67 2.19
C SER A 31 -3.87 -20.07 2.37
N LEU A 32 -3.80 -18.74 2.52
CA LEU A 32 -2.57 -18.02 2.88
C LEU A 32 -2.49 -17.84 4.39
N HIS A 33 -1.28 -17.83 4.94
CA HIS A 33 -1.09 -17.45 6.34
C HIS A 33 -1.37 -15.96 6.51
N PHE A 34 -1.92 -15.59 7.67
CA PHE A 34 -2.27 -14.21 7.99
C PHE A 34 -1.62 -13.81 9.31
N PHE A 35 -1.08 -12.60 9.36
CA PHE A 35 -0.55 -12.00 10.58
C PHE A 35 -1.11 -10.57 10.72
N PRO A 36 -1.84 -10.26 11.79
CA PRO A 36 -2.51 -8.96 11.92
C PRO A 36 -1.53 -7.83 12.28
N VAL A 37 -1.90 -6.61 11.87
CA VAL A 37 -1.37 -5.34 12.40
C VAL A 37 -2.51 -4.38 12.70
N GLY A 38 -2.29 -3.46 13.65
CA GLY A 38 -3.23 -2.39 13.93
C GLY A 38 -4.52 -2.86 14.60
N GLU A 39 -4.50 -3.98 15.32
CA GLU A 39 -5.69 -4.54 15.98
C GLU A 39 -6.33 -3.55 16.97
N LYS A 40 -5.52 -2.66 17.56
CA LYS A 40 -5.97 -1.61 18.50
C LYS A 40 -6.53 -0.39 17.77
N ASP A 41 -5.82 0.07 16.74
CA ASP A 41 -6.16 1.32 16.02
C ASP A 41 -7.26 1.12 14.97
N PHE A 42 -7.33 -0.09 14.40
CA PHE A 42 -8.28 -0.52 13.38
C PHE A 42 -8.88 -1.88 13.76
N PRO A 43 -9.72 -1.95 14.81
CA PRO A 43 -10.43 -3.18 15.16
C PRO A 43 -11.38 -3.62 14.03
N ILE A 44 -11.90 -4.85 14.15
CA ILE A 44 -12.83 -5.42 13.16
C ILE A 44 -14.01 -4.47 12.88
N GLY A 45 -14.27 -4.21 11.61
CA GLY A 45 -15.28 -3.29 11.09
C GLY A 45 -14.75 -1.90 10.70
N SER A 46 -13.53 -1.54 11.10
CA SER A 46 -12.95 -0.21 10.85
C SER A 46 -12.82 0.09 9.35
N THR A 47 -12.41 -0.90 8.55
CA THR A 47 -12.25 -0.73 7.10
C THR A 47 -13.59 -0.36 6.45
N GLN A 48 -14.67 -1.08 6.80
CA GLN A 48 -15.99 -0.78 6.26
C GLN A 48 -16.49 0.60 6.72
N GLN A 49 -16.23 0.98 7.98
CA GLN A 49 -16.58 2.30 8.50
C GLN A 49 -15.88 3.43 7.71
N HIS A 50 -14.58 3.30 7.48
CA HIS A 50 -13.81 4.27 6.71
C HIS A 50 -14.27 4.33 5.25
N LEU A 51 -14.54 3.19 4.62
CA LEU A 51 -15.07 3.13 3.26
C LEU A 51 -16.45 3.78 3.16
N ASN A 52 -17.35 3.54 4.12
CA ASN A 52 -18.66 4.19 4.17
C ASN A 52 -18.55 5.70 4.32
N ARG A 53 -17.63 6.17 5.18
CA ARG A 53 -17.37 7.60 5.35
C ARG A 53 -16.83 8.22 4.07
N LEU A 54 -15.85 7.58 3.44
CA LEU A 54 -15.26 8.04 2.17
C LEU A 54 -16.31 8.10 1.06
N GLY A 55 -17.19 7.10 0.96
CA GLY A 55 -18.27 7.06 -0.03
C GLY A 55 -19.33 8.16 0.14
N GLY A 56 -19.42 8.77 1.32
CA GLY A 56 -20.26 9.95 1.57
C GLY A 56 -19.59 11.29 1.26
N LEU A 57 -18.31 11.29 0.87
CA LEU A 57 -17.54 12.49 0.54
C LEU A 57 -17.32 12.60 -0.98
N THR A 58 -17.04 13.81 -1.47
CA THR A 58 -16.69 14.05 -2.88
C THR A 58 -15.59 15.10 -3.01
N GLY A 59 -14.92 15.13 -4.16
CA GLY A 59 -13.91 16.14 -4.49
C GLY A 59 -12.75 16.20 -3.47
N ILE A 60 -12.35 17.42 -3.11
CA ILE A 60 -11.22 17.69 -2.21
C ILE A 60 -11.43 17.06 -0.83
N ALA A 61 -12.65 17.09 -0.29
CA ALA A 61 -12.93 16.51 1.03
C ALA A 61 -12.71 14.99 1.06
N ALA A 62 -13.06 14.28 -0.03
CA ALA A 62 -12.78 12.85 -0.14
C ALA A 62 -11.27 12.58 -0.25
N PHE A 63 -10.54 13.42 -0.99
CA PHE A 63 -9.10 13.33 -1.16
C PHE A 63 -8.34 13.56 0.16
N GLU A 64 -8.67 14.62 0.90
CA GLU A 64 -8.09 14.91 2.22
C GLU A 64 -8.36 13.78 3.23
N TYR A 65 -9.57 13.22 3.20
CA TYR A 65 -9.92 12.10 4.05
C TYR A 65 -9.10 10.84 3.70
N MET A 66 -8.89 10.60 2.40
CA MET A 66 -8.05 9.50 1.93
C MET A 66 -6.60 9.66 2.40
N ILE A 67 -6.00 10.87 2.28
CA ILE A 67 -4.65 11.16 2.82
C ILE A 67 -4.60 10.87 4.32
N THR A 68 -5.59 11.36 5.07
CA THR A 68 -5.69 11.12 6.52
C THR A 68 -5.71 9.61 6.85
N LEU A 69 -6.44 8.82 6.06
CA LEU A 69 -6.52 7.37 6.24
C LEU A 69 -5.19 6.68 5.92
N PHE A 70 -4.51 7.05 4.83
CA PHE A 70 -3.18 6.55 4.50
C PHE A 70 -2.15 6.85 5.60
N LEU A 71 -2.13 8.08 6.13
CA LEU A 71 -1.24 8.45 7.23
C LEU A 71 -1.51 7.65 8.51
N ALA A 72 -2.78 7.34 8.80
CA ALA A 72 -3.15 6.54 9.95
C ALA A 72 -2.71 5.07 9.77
N TRP A 73 -2.88 4.49 8.57
CA TRP A 73 -2.34 3.16 8.25
C TRP A 73 -0.82 3.13 8.32
N ASP A 74 -0.13 4.09 7.69
CA ASP A 74 1.32 4.16 7.70
C ASP A 74 1.88 4.25 9.12
N ARG A 75 1.22 4.98 10.03
CA ARG A 75 1.59 5.01 11.45
C ARG A 75 1.55 3.64 12.10
N VAL A 76 0.51 2.84 11.84
CA VAL A 76 0.42 1.46 12.34
C VAL A 76 1.55 0.62 11.81
N TYR A 77 1.82 0.67 10.50
CA TYR A 77 2.90 -0.11 9.90
C TYR A 77 4.27 0.31 10.45
N LEU A 78 4.56 1.61 10.56
CA LEU A 78 5.82 2.10 11.13
C LEU A 78 6.02 1.65 12.59
N ASN A 79 4.94 1.56 13.38
CA ASN A 79 5.01 1.16 14.77
C ASN A 79 5.14 -0.35 14.99
N GLU A 80 4.43 -1.16 14.18
CA GLU A 80 4.30 -2.59 14.46
C GLU A 80 5.08 -3.49 13.50
N LEU A 81 5.24 -3.07 12.23
CA LEU A 81 5.68 -3.98 11.17
C LEU A 81 7.11 -4.49 11.42
N ALA A 82 8.02 -3.63 11.88
CA ALA A 82 9.41 -4.03 12.10
C ALA A 82 9.53 -5.23 13.05
N ASP A 83 8.78 -5.20 14.15
CA ASP A 83 8.77 -6.29 15.13
C ASP A 83 8.05 -7.53 14.59
N ARG A 84 7.00 -7.37 13.77
CA ARG A 84 6.32 -8.50 13.11
C ARG A 84 7.26 -9.22 12.15
N LEU A 85 8.00 -8.46 11.33
CA LEU A 85 8.93 -9.02 10.36
C LEU A 85 10.08 -9.77 11.04
N ARG A 86 10.64 -9.24 12.12
CA ARG A 86 11.65 -9.94 12.92
C ARG A 86 11.11 -11.22 13.56
N HIS A 87 9.90 -11.16 14.10
CA HIS A 87 9.26 -12.34 14.71
C HIS A 87 9.03 -13.46 13.68
N LEU A 88 8.62 -13.10 12.47
CA LEU A 88 8.37 -14.04 11.38
C LEU A 88 9.65 -14.53 10.70
N GLY A 89 10.77 -13.81 10.81
CA GLY A 89 12.03 -14.17 10.19
C GLY A 89 11.94 -14.23 8.66
N VAL A 90 11.29 -13.23 8.04
CA VAL A 90 11.07 -13.23 6.58
C VAL A 90 12.36 -12.94 5.82
N ASP A 91 12.50 -13.56 4.63
CA ASP A 91 13.65 -13.35 3.74
C ASP A 91 13.42 -12.25 2.69
N PHE A 92 12.16 -11.95 2.36
CA PHE A 92 11.79 -11.08 1.25
C PHE A 92 10.36 -10.53 1.40
N LEU A 93 10.09 -9.34 0.86
CA LEU A 93 8.77 -8.69 0.91
C LEU A 93 8.17 -8.38 -0.46
N LEU A 94 6.86 -8.56 -0.58
CA LEU A 94 6.05 -8.07 -1.69
C LEU A 94 5.14 -6.97 -1.13
N ILE A 95 5.33 -5.74 -1.59
CA ILE A 95 4.67 -4.56 -1.02
C ILE A 95 3.75 -3.94 -2.07
N ASP A 96 2.52 -3.60 -1.71
CA ASP A 96 1.61 -2.88 -2.61
C ASP A 96 2.09 -1.43 -2.80
N GLN A 97 2.09 -0.94 -4.05
CA GLN A 97 2.62 0.38 -4.39
C GLN A 97 1.99 1.53 -3.62
N THR A 98 0.75 1.37 -3.17
CA THR A 98 0.04 2.38 -2.39
C THR A 98 0.54 2.47 -0.94
N GLN A 99 1.35 1.53 -0.47
CA GLN A 99 1.85 1.49 0.91
C GLN A 99 3.29 1.99 0.99
N LEU A 100 3.48 3.17 1.60
CA LEU A 100 4.80 3.78 1.74
C LEU A 100 5.54 3.27 2.97
N ALA A 101 4.87 3.18 4.12
CA ALA A 101 5.50 2.77 5.36
C ALA A 101 6.21 1.39 5.31
N PRO A 102 5.62 0.34 4.71
CA PRO A 102 6.30 -0.95 4.64
C PRO A 102 7.62 -0.93 3.86
N CYS A 103 7.74 -0.07 2.83
CA CYS A 103 9.00 0.09 2.08
C CYS A 103 10.10 0.65 2.99
N SER A 104 9.79 1.72 3.74
CA SER A 104 10.73 2.31 4.70
C SER A 104 11.15 1.35 5.81
N VAL A 105 10.22 0.49 6.29
CA VAL A 105 10.53 -0.54 7.27
C VAL A 105 11.45 -1.61 6.68
N ALA A 106 11.22 -2.00 5.42
CA ALA A 106 12.08 -2.95 4.72
C ALA A 106 13.51 -2.40 4.59
N ASP A 107 13.66 -1.14 4.16
CA ASP A 107 14.95 -0.45 4.08
C ASP A 107 15.64 -0.39 5.46
N PHE A 108 14.89 -0.06 6.52
CA PHE A 108 15.43 -0.01 7.89
C PHE A 108 15.94 -1.37 8.39
N LEU A 109 15.35 -2.48 7.92
CA LEU A 109 15.74 -3.84 8.28
C LEU A 109 16.73 -4.48 7.31
N ASP A 110 17.16 -3.76 6.26
CA ASP A 110 17.98 -4.29 5.17
C ASP A 110 17.34 -5.53 4.50
N LEU A 111 16.00 -5.53 4.39
CA LEU A 111 15.23 -6.60 3.78
C LEU A 111 14.96 -6.32 2.30
N PRO A 112 15.25 -7.27 1.39
CA PRO A 112 14.93 -7.10 -0.01
C PRO A 112 13.41 -7.12 -0.22
N TYR A 113 12.92 -6.23 -1.07
CA TYR A 113 11.51 -6.16 -1.43
C TYR A 113 11.28 -5.83 -2.90
N VAL A 114 10.10 -6.19 -3.39
CA VAL A 114 9.57 -5.70 -4.67
C VAL A 114 8.25 -5.00 -4.44
N ASN A 115 8.13 -3.82 -5.05
CA ASN A 115 6.90 -3.05 -5.09
C ASN A 115 5.99 -3.56 -6.23
N ILE A 116 4.75 -3.87 -5.91
CA ILE A 116 3.74 -4.41 -6.82
C ILE A 116 2.65 -3.36 -7.02
N SER A 117 2.47 -2.95 -8.27
CA SER A 117 1.33 -2.12 -8.69
C SER A 117 0.32 -2.98 -9.42
N ASN A 118 -0.91 -3.04 -8.91
CA ASN A 118 -2.05 -3.73 -9.53
C ASN A 118 -3.14 -2.75 -10.00
N ALA A 119 -2.89 -1.44 -9.90
CA ALA A 119 -3.81 -0.37 -10.24
C ALA A 119 -3.09 0.64 -11.17
N LEU A 120 -3.40 1.94 -11.04
CA LEU A 120 -2.66 2.99 -11.72
C LEU A 120 -1.23 3.06 -11.17
N ILE A 121 -0.25 3.13 -12.08
CA ILE A 121 1.16 3.24 -11.71
C ILE A 121 1.39 4.60 -11.05
N LEU A 122 1.80 4.57 -9.79
CA LEU A 122 2.16 5.77 -9.01
C LEU A 122 3.63 6.18 -9.19
N ASN A 123 4.44 5.38 -9.89
CA ASN A 123 5.83 5.71 -10.16
C ASN A 123 5.91 6.99 -10.99
N TYR A 124 6.69 7.93 -10.50
CA TYR A 124 6.90 9.19 -11.18
C TYR A 124 7.86 9.01 -12.35
N GLU A 125 7.39 9.40 -13.54
CA GLU A 125 8.20 9.55 -14.74
C GLU A 125 7.89 10.93 -15.31
N ILE A 126 8.92 11.75 -15.51
CA ILE A 126 8.73 13.18 -15.84
C ILE A 126 8.04 13.40 -17.20
N GLY A 127 8.07 12.44 -18.12
CA GLY A 127 7.34 12.47 -19.40
C GLY A 127 5.85 12.15 -19.28
N VAL A 128 5.40 11.55 -18.18
CA VAL A 128 4.00 11.17 -17.93
C VAL A 128 3.36 12.16 -16.94
N PRO A 129 2.17 12.71 -17.23
CA PRO A 129 1.46 13.54 -16.27
C PRO A 129 1.18 12.77 -14.97
N PRO A 130 1.35 13.38 -13.78
CA PRO A 130 1.11 12.69 -12.52
C PRO A 130 -0.35 12.26 -12.40
N VAL A 131 -0.58 11.08 -11.81
CA VAL A 131 -1.91 10.43 -11.75
C VAL A 131 -2.96 11.26 -11.01
N GLN A 132 -2.54 12.15 -10.11
CA GLN A 132 -3.40 13.06 -9.36
C GLN A 132 -3.87 14.27 -10.18
N THR A 133 -3.37 14.45 -11.41
CA THR A 133 -3.69 15.59 -12.27
C THR A 133 -4.63 15.20 -13.40
N SER A 134 -5.47 16.14 -13.84
CA SER A 134 -6.29 15.98 -15.06
C SER A 134 -5.52 16.32 -16.35
N TRP A 135 -4.21 16.47 -16.26
CA TRP A 135 -3.37 16.92 -17.35
C TRP A 135 -3.27 15.86 -18.44
N ARG A 136 -3.53 16.28 -19.68
CA ARG A 136 -3.28 15.42 -20.84
C ARG A 136 -1.79 15.27 -21.09
N TYR A 137 -1.41 14.09 -21.60
CA TYR A 137 -0.07 13.83 -22.11
C TYR A 137 0.29 14.85 -23.19
N HIS A 138 1.54 15.28 -23.20
CA HIS A 138 2.07 16.19 -24.20
C HIS A 138 3.56 15.94 -24.41
N PRO A 139 4.05 15.76 -25.66
CA PRO A 139 5.43 15.32 -25.92
C PRO A 139 6.48 16.45 -25.83
N ALA A 140 6.07 17.71 -25.80
CA ALA A 140 7.02 18.84 -25.78
C ALA A 140 7.82 18.92 -24.47
N CYS A 141 9.07 19.38 -24.54
CA CYS A 141 9.98 19.43 -23.37
C CYS A 141 9.42 20.21 -22.17
N TRP A 142 8.60 21.24 -22.39
CA TRP A 142 8.00 22.02 -21.30
C TRP A 142 7.00 21.20 -20.46
N SER A 143 6.39 20.16 -21.03
CA SER A 143 5.46 19.30 -20.29
C SER A 143 6.17 18.55 -19.16
N LYS A 144 7.46 18.25 -19.31
CA LYS A 144 8.26 17.61 -18.26
C LYS A 144 8.45 18.50 -17.05
N LEU A 145 8.64 19.81 -17.25
CA LEU A 145 8.71 20.78 -16.15
C LEU A 145 7.35 20.92 -15.46
N ARG A 146 6.25 20.96 -16.22
CA ARG A 146 4.89 20.93 -15.67
C ARG A 146 4.67 19.67 -14.82
N ASN A 147 5.02 18.50 -15.36
CA ASN A 147 4.87 17.22 -14.68
C ASN A 147 5.72 17.17 -13.40
N LEU A 148 6.98 17.62 -13.45
CA LEU A 148 7.85 17.73 -12.27
C LEU A 148 7.22 18.62 -11.19
N TRP A 149 6.67 19.77 -11.57
CA TRP A 149 5.97 20.64 -10.63
C TRP A 149 4.76 19.95 -9.99
N GLY A 150 3.95 19.22 -10.78
CA GLY A 150 2.81 18.46 -10.25
C GLY A 150 3.17 17.27 -9.37
N ILE A 151 4.42 16.80 -9.40
CA ILE A 151 4.95 15.75 -8.50
C ILE A 151 5.38 16.34 -7.16
N SER A 152 5.92 17.57 -7.19
CA SER A 152 6.48 18.24 -6.01
C SER A 152 5.48 19.12 -5.25
N ALA A 153 4.27 19.33 -5.79
CA ALA A 153 3.19 20.12 -5.21
C ALA A 153 2.17 19.24 -4.50
#